data_AF-A0A7S0EDC2-F1
#
_entry.id   AF-A0A7S0EDC2-F1
#
_cell.length_a   1.000
_cell.length_b   1.000
_cell.length_c   1.000
_cell.angle_alpha   90.00
_cell.angle_beta   90.00
_cell.angle_gamma   90.00
#
_symmetry.space_group_name_H-M   'P 1'
#
loop_
_entity.id
_entity.type
_entity.pdbx_description
1 polymer ?
#
loop_
_entity_poly.entity_id
_entity_poly.type
_entity_poly.pdbx_seq_one_letter_code
_entity_poly.pdbx_strand_id
1 'polypeptide(L)'
;LHPAGMTRNSTSDATARLQEAEAKRELSRQLKQALKAPEAGRSAEEAALLAANPEAVARHQSAMNRTAARKLQEEANAMEVEEDAAGLQQKVVRLAELLRAAKHAVVYTGAGVSTSASIPDYRGPQGIWTLSKKGAHNASSAAKADMMGMAFVEAQPTPTHMGLAALTARGLVKSVVSQNVDGLHLRP
;
A
#
# COMPACT_ATOMS: atom_id res chain seq x y z
N LEU A 1 -13.22 -66.29 16.66
CA LEU A 1 -11.79 -66.03 16.44
C LEU A 1 -11.58 -65.53 15.02
N HIS A 2 -11.51 -64.20 14.81
CA HIS A 2 -10.75 -63.55 13.73
C HIS A 2 -10.81 -62.02 13.92
N PRO A 3 -9.67 -61.29 13.88
CA PRO A 3 -9.62 -59.83 14.01
C PRO A 3 -9.76 -59.16 12.64
N ALA A 4 -10.57 -58.10 12.55
CA ALA A 4 -10.65 -57.22 11.38
C ALA A 4 -9.52 -56.19 11.41
N GLY A 5 -8.83 -56.06 10.28
CA GLY A 5 -7.58 -55.34 10.11
C GLY A 5 -7.67 -53.84 10.39
N MET A 6 -6.74 -53.37 11.22
CA MET A 6 -6.31 -51.99 11.30
C MET A 6 -5.57 -51.66 9.99
N THR A 7 -6.20 -50.92 9.08
CA THR A 7 -5.55 -50.45 7.84
C THR A 7 -4.48 -49.42 8.20
N ARG A 8 -3.21 -49.82 8.07
CA ARG A 8 -2.06 -48.93 8.17
C ARG A 8 -2.09 -47.98 6.97
N ASN A 9 -2.54 -46.75 7.17
CA ASN A 9 -2.24 -45.65 6.25
C ASN A 9 -0.72 -45.43 6.28
N SER A 10 -0.02 -46.01 5.31
CA SER A 10 1.44 -46.12 5.30
C SER A 10 2.10 -44.82 4.85
N THR A 11 3.26 -44.56 5.44
CA THR A 11 4.19 -43.46 5.17
C THR A 11 4.46 -43.19 3.67
N SER A 12 4.27 -44.20 2.80
CA SER A 12 4.39 -44.14 1.34
C SER A 12 3.43 -43.15 0.67
N ASP A 13 2.21 -43.01 1.18
CA ASP A 13 1.21 -42.10 0.59
C ASP A 13 1.53 -40.64 0.96
N ALA A 14 2.19 -40.41 2.10
CA ALA A 14 2.67 -39.09 2.49
C ALA A 14 3.89 -38.65 1.67
N THR A 15 4.85 -39.53 1.40
CA THR A 15 6.01 -39.23 0.54
C THR A 15 5.60 -38.92 -0.90
N ALA A 16 4.64 -39.68 -1.45
CA ALA A 16 4.15 -39.43 -2.81
C ALA A 16 3.50 -38.04 -2.94
N ARG A 17 2.68 -37.63 -1.97
CA ARG A 17 2.07 -36.29 -1.94
C ARG A 17 3.10 -35.16 -1.82
N LEU A 18 4.17 -35.38 -1.05
CA LEU A 18 5.26 -34.41 -0.93
C LEU A 18 6.03 -34.25 -2.24
N GLN A 19 6.36 -35.36 -2.91
CA GLN A 19 7.03 -35.35 -4.21
C GLN A 19 6.16 -34.66 -5.28
N GLU A 20 4.86 -34.93 -5.30
CA GLU A 20 3.93 -34.27 -6.21
C GLU A 20 3.84 -32.75 -5.94
N ALA A 21 3.81 -32.35 -4.67
CA ALA A 21 3.80 -30.94 -4.28
C ALA A 21 5.10 -30.22 -4.68
N GLU A 22 6.25 -30.88 -4.54
CA GLU A 22 7.56 -30.37 -4.95
C GLU A 22 7.65 -30.23 -6.48
N ALA A 23 7.22 -31.24 -7.23
CA ALA A 23 7.14 -31.19 -8.69
C ALA A 23 6.24 -30.03 -9.17
N LYS A 24 5.08 -29.82 -8.53
CA LYS A 24 4.19 -28.68 -8.82
C LYS A 24 4.85 -27.34 -8.53
N ARG A 25 5.62 -27.23 -7.45
CA ARG A 25 6.37 -25.99 -7.10
C ARG A 25 7.46 -25.70 -8.12
N GLU A 26 8.20 -26.73 -8.52
CA GLU A 26 9.28 -26.60 -9.50
C GLU A 26 8.72 -26.23 -10.88
N LEU A 27 7.65 -26.88 -11.34
CA LEU A 27 6.94 -26.50 -12.56
C LEU A 27 6.46 -25.04 -12.49
N SER A 28 5.87 -24.62 -11.36
CA SER A 28 5.46 -23.23 -11.17
C SER A 28 6.62 -22.24 -11.26
N ARG A 29 7.80 -22.61 -10.76
CA ARG A 29 9.03 -21.80 -10.83
C ARG A 29 9.52 -21.66 -12.27
N GLN A 30 9.59 -22.77 -13.01
CA GLN A 30 10.03 -22.81 -14.40
C GLN A 30 9.10 -22.02 -15.32
N LEU A 31 7.78 -22.19 -15.17
CA LEU A 31 6.78 -21.41 -15.92
C LEU A 31 6.90 -19.91 -15.66
N LYS A 32 7.05 -19.49 -14.39
CA LYS A 32 7.28 -18.07 -14.06
C LYS A 32 8.58 -17.53 -14.65
N GLN A 33 9.62 -18.34 -14.73
CA GLN A 33 10.91 -17.93 -15.27
C GLN A 33 10.83 -17.73 -16.79
N ALA A 34 10.25 -18.69 -17.51
CA ALA A 34 10.01 -18.58 -18.95
C ALA A 34 9.10 -17.39 -19.32
N LEU A 35 8.11 -17.05 -18.47
CA LEU A 35 7.21 -15.91 -18.66
C LEU A 35 7.86 -14.54 -18.43
N LYS A 36 9.06 -14.46 -17.84
CA LYS A 36 9.77 -13.16 -17.68
C LYS A 36 10.29 -12.62 -19.01
N ALA A 37 10.69 -13.50 -19.93
CA ALA A 37 11.18 -13.10 -21.24
C ALA A 37 10.02 -12.78 -22.19
N PRO A 38 10.17 -11.76 -23.05
CA PRO A 38 9.25 -11.55 -24.17
C PRO A 38 9.30 -12.76 -25.10
N GLU A 39 8.21 -13.01 -25.83
CA GLU A 39 8.04 -14.22 -26.64
C GLU A 39 9.19 -14.47 -27.64
N ALA A 40 9.69 -13.40 -28.28
CA ALA A 40 10.82 -13.45 -29.20
C ALA A 40 12.18 -13.78 -28.53
N GLY A 41 12.27 -13.69 -27.20
CA GLY A 41 13.49 -13.93 -26.42
C GLY A 41 13.52 -15.27 -25.67
N ARG A 42 12.53 -16.14 -25.88
CA ARG A 42 12.43 -17.44 -25.19
C ARG A 42 13.23 -18.52 -25.92
N SER A 43 13.83 -19.44 -25.17
CA SER A 43 14.42 -20.66 -25.75
C SER A 43 13.33 -21.60 -26.30
N ALA A 44 13.71 -22.53 -27.17
CA ALA A 44 12.79 -23.55 -27.69
C ALA A 44 12.19 -24.40 -26.56
N GLU A 45 12.97 -24.70 -25.51
CA GLU A 45 12.54 -25.47 -24.35
C GLU A 45 11.51 -24.69 -23.51
N GLU A 46 11.72 -23.39 -23.31
CA GLU A 46 10.79 -22.52 -22.61
C GLU A 46 9.45 -22.40 -23.36
N ALA A 47 9.51 -22.22 -24.69
CA ALA A 47 8.33 -22.18 -25.51
C ALA A 47 7.54 -23.49 -25.45
N ALA A 48 8.22 -24.64 -25.54
CA ALA A 48 7.59 -25.95 -25.42
C ALA A 48 6.98 -26.17 -24.03
N LEU A 49 7.67 -25.78 -22.95
CA LEU A 49 7.17 -25.90 -21.59
C LEU A 49 5.89 -25.08 -21.37
N LEU A 50 5.85 -23.85 -21.88
CA LEU A 50 4.66 -22.99 -21.78
C LEU A 50 3.49 -23.57 -22.59
N ALA A 51 3.76 -24.03 -23.82
CA ALA A 51 2.75 -24.63 -24.69
C ALA A 51 2.14 -25.92 -24.10
N ALA A 52 2.95 -26.71 -23.39
CA ALA A 52 2.50 -27.92 -22.72
C ALA A 52 1.63 -27.67 -21.46
N ASN A 53 1.60 -26.43 -20.94
CA ASN A 53 0.96 -26.10 -19.65
C ASN A 53 0.01 -24.88 -19.72
N PRO A 54 -0.94 -24.82 -20.67
CA PRO A 54 -1.70 -23.61 -20.99
C PRO A 54 -2.50 -23.05 -19.82
N GLU A 55 -3.14 -23.89 -19.01
CA GLU A 55 -3.92 -23.44 -17.85
C GLU A 55 -3.03 -22.85 -16.74
N ALA A 56 -1.90 -23.49 -16.47
CA ALA A 56 -0.94 -23.00 -15.48
C ALA A 56 -0.31 -21.68 -15.94
N VAL A 57 0.00 -21.57 -17.23
CA VAL A 57 0.46 -20.33 -17.86
C VAL A 57 -0.58 -19.22 -17.72
N ALA A 58 -1.84 -19.46 -18.08
CA ALA A 58 -2.91 -18.46 -17.98
C ALA A 58 -3.09 -17.95 -16.53
N ARG A 59 -3.01 -18.84 -15.53
CA ARG A 59 -3.05 -18.47 -14.10
C ARG A 59 -1.86 -17.60 -13.71
N HIS A 60 -0.66 -17.99 -14.11
CA HIS A 60 0.57 -17.24 -13.80
C HIS A 60 0.59 -15.88 -14.49
N GLN A 61 0.23 -15.81 -15.77
CA GLN A 61 0.14 -14.57 -16.52
C GLN A 61 -0.90 -13.63 -15.90
N SER A 62 -2.08 -14.13 -15.54
CA SER A 62 -3.11 -13.33 -14.87
C SER A 62 -2.61 -12.77 -13.52
N ALA A 63 -1.90 -13.57 -12.73
CA ALA A 63 -1.32 -13.13 -11.47
C ALA A 63 -0.20 -12.09 -11.65
N MET A 64 0.65 -12.27 -12.66
CA MET A 64 1.70 -11.32 -13.04
C MET A 64 1.09 -10.00 -13.51
N ASN A 65 0.07 -10.06 -14.38
CA ASN A 65 -0.63 -8.87 -14.89
C ASN A 65 -1.30 -8.10 -13.75
N ARG A 66 -1.97 -8.77 -12.80
CA ARG A 66 -2.53 -8.10 -11.60
C ARG A 66 -1.44 -7.43 -10.76
N THR A 67 -0.30 -8.09 -10.59
CA THR A 67 0.83 -7.55 -9.82
C THR A 67 1.43 -6.33 -10.52
N ALA A 68 1.62 -6.40 -11.84
CA ALA A 68 2.11 -5.30 -12.66
C ALA A 68 1.14 -4.12 -12.65
N ALA A 69 -0.16 -4.38 -12.83
CA ALA A 69 -1.20 -3.34 -12.77
C ALA A 69 -1.24 -2.66 -11.39
N ARG A 70 -1.15 -3.43 -10.30
CA ARG A 70 -1.05 -2.87 -8.96
C ARG A 70 0.19 -2.00 -8.81
N LYS A 71 1.34 -2.44 -9.30
CA LYS A 71 2.59 -1.67 -9.24
C LYS A 71 2.46 -0.35 -10.01
N LEU A 72 1.91 -0.39 -11.23
CA LEU A 72 1.67 0.80 -12.04
C LEU A 72 0.69 1.76 -11.33
N GLN A 73 -0.37 1.23 -10.73
CA GLN A 73 -1.31 2.04 -9.95
C GLN A 73 -0.65 2.64 -8.69
N GLU A 74 0.20 1.88 -7.99
CA GLU A 74 0.96 2.37 -6.84
C GLU A 74 1.94 3.48 -7.25
N GLU A 75 2.62 3.35 -8.39
CA GLU A 75 3.48 4.37 -8.96
C GLU A 75 2.68 5.61 -9.35
N ALA A 76 1.54 5.44 -10.02
CA ALA A 76 0.65 6.54 -10.37
C ALA A 76 0.12 7.28 -9.13
N ASN A 77 -0.29 6.54 -8.10
CA ASN A 77 -0.77 7.10 -6.83
C ASN A 77 0.35 7.78 -6.02
N ALA A 78 1.61 7.44 -6.28
CA ALA A 78 2.77 8.03 -5.62
C ALA A 78 3.25 9.33 -6.30
N MET A 79 2.75 9.63 -7.50
CA MET A 79 3.04 10.91 -8.15
C MET A 79 2.18 12.00 -7.52
N GLU A 80 2.83 13.08 -7.08
CA GLU A 80 2.14 14.29 -6.68
C GLU A 80 1.55 14.97 -7.90
N VAL A 81 0.34 15.50 -7.75
CA VAL A 81 -0.37 16.24 -8.80
C VAL A 81 -0.70 17.61 -8.24
N GLU A 82 -0.30 18.65 -8.98
CA GLU A 82 -0.67 20.03 -8.69
C GLU A 82 -1.74 20.48 -9.69
N GLU A 83 -2.81 21.06 -9.17
CA GLU A 83 -3.86 21.64 -9.98
C GLU A 83 -3.53 23.09 -10.31
N ASP A 84 -3.95 23.55 -11.50
CA ASP A 84 -3.83 24.96 -11.83
C ASP A 84 -4.71 25.84 -10.93
N ALA A 85 -4.34 27.12 -10.82
CA ALA A 85 -4.99 28.05 -9.91
C ALA A 85 -6.51 28.20 -10.16
N ALA A 86 -6.95 28.13 -11.42
CA ALA A 86 -8.37 28.26 -11.76
C ALA A 86 -9.15 27.01 -11.36
N GLY A 87 -8.61 25.81 -11.66
CA GLY A 87 -9.17 24.53 -11.25
C GLY A 87 -9.26 24.40 -9.73
N LEU A 88 -8.20 24.77 -9.02
CA LEU A 88 -8.17 24.79 -7.55
C LEU A 88 -9.25 25.72 -6.99
N GLN A 89 -9.33 26.96 -7.49
CA GLN A 89 -10.31 27.94 -7.02
C GLN A 89 -11.75 27.45 -7.21
N GLN A 90 -12.06 26.85 -8.37
CA GLN A 90 -13.39 26.28 -8.64
C GLN A 90 -13.75 25.18 -7.63
N LYS A 91 -12.80 24.28 -7.32
CA LYS A 91 -13.03 23.19 -6.35
C LYS A 91 -13.15 23.68 -4.92
N VAL A 92 -12.39 24.71 -4.53
CA VAL A 92 -12.50 25.34 -3.21
C VAL A 92 -13.87 25.97 -3.03
N VAL A 93 -14.36 26.73 -4.02
CA VAL A 93 -15.72 27.29 -4.00
C VAL A 93 -16.76 26.18 -3.89
N ARG A 94 -16.61 25.11 -4.68
CA ARG A 94 -17.51 23.96 -4.64
C ARG A 94 -17.51 23.27 -3.27
N LEU A 95 -16.35 23.08 -2.65
CA LEU A 95 -16.23 22.50 -1.31
C LEU A 95 -16.94 23.37 -0.27
N ALA A 96 -16.79 24.70 -0.34
CA ALA A 96 -17.46 25.63 0.56
C ALA A 96 -18.99 25.54 0.44
N GLU A 97 -19.53 25.42 -0.79
CA GLU A 97 -20.97 25.20 -1.01
C GLU A 97 -21.45 23.89 -0.39
N LEU A 98 -20.70 22.80 -0.61
CA LEU A 98 -21.02 21.48 -0.07
C LEU A 98 -21.02 21.49 1.46
N LEU A 99 -20.03 22.12 2.10
CA LEU A 99 -19.96 22.26 3.55
C LEU A 99 -21.14 23.07 4.10
N ARG A 100 -21.51 24.19 3.44
CA ARG A 100 -22.64 25.02 3.86
C ARG A 100 -23.99 24.30 3.73
N ALA A 101 -24.15 23.45 2.71
CA ALA A 101 -25.38 22.69 2.48
C ALA A 101 -25.45 21.40 3.33
N ALA A 102 -24.33 20.91 3.83
CA ALA A 102 -24.27 19.67 4.60
C ALA A 102 -24.98 19.82 5.95
N LYS A 103 -25.90 18.90 6.26
CA LYS A 103 -26.47 18.78 7.61
C LYS A 103 -25.46 18.23 8.61
N HIS A 104 -24.59 17.33 8.14
CA HIS A 104 -23.54 16.68 8.93
C HIS A 104 -22.30 16.46 8.08
N ALA A 105 -21.31 17.35 8.23
CA ALA A 105 -19.99 17.18 7.62
C ALA A 105 -19.03 16.50 8.61
N VAL A 106 -18.31 15.49 8.15
CA VAL A 106 -17.22 14.83 8.88
C VAL A 106 -15.95 14.93 8.05
N VAL A 107 -14.85 15.34 8.67
CA VAL A 107 -13.55 15.47 8.02
C VAL A 107 -12.63 14.34 8.48
N TYR A 108 -11.96 13.69 7.54
CA TYR A 108 -10.91 12.71 7.82
C TYR A 108 -9.55 13.32 7.56
N THR A 109 -8.62 13.24 8.52
CA THR A 109 -7.25 13.75 8.36
C THR A 109 -6.21 12.66 8.49
N GLY A 110 -5.14 12.79 7.71
CA GLY A 110 -3.94 11.97 7.78
C GLY A 110 -2.67 12.84 7.84
N ALA A 111 -1.49 12.21 7.83
CA ALA A 111 -0.22 12.89 8.13
C ALA A 111 0.10 14.09 7.21
N GLY A 112 -0.49 14.13 6.00
CA GLY A 112 -0.35 15.22 5.05
C GLY A 112 -0.63 16.61 5.64
N VAL A 113 -1.60 16.73 6.56
CA VAL A 113 -1.96 18.03 7.17
C VAL A 113 -0.90 18.57 8.13
N SER A 114 0.07 17.74 8.53
CA SER A 114 1.14 18.05 9.49
C SER A 114 2.51 18.23 8.82
N THR A 115 2.61 18.01 7.50
CA THR A 115 3.87 18.13 6.74
C THR A 115 4.48 19.52 6.82
N SER A 116 3.65 20.57 6.78
CA SER A 116 4.10 21.96 6.93
C SER A 116 4.51 22.34 8.37
N ALA A 117 4.28 21.46 9.35
CA ALA A 117 4.79 21.57 10.72
C ALA A 117 6.09 20.75 10.91
N SER A 118 6.78 20.42 9.81
CA SER A 118 8.00 19.61 9.81
C SER A 118 7.83 18.18 10.32
N ILE A 119 6.59 17.67 10.38
CA ILE A 119 6.30 16.27 10.69
C ILE A 119 6.17 15.51 9.37
N PRO A 120 7.07 14.57 9.05
CA PRO A 120 7.02 13.85 7.77
C PRO A 120 5.75 13.00 7.67
N ASP A 121 5.23 12.87 6.46
CA ASP A 121 4.18 11.89 6.20
C ASP A 121 4.74 10.46 6.12
N TYR A 122 3.86 9.52 5.83
CA TYR A 122 4.22 8.11 5.73
C TYR A 122 4.54 7.66 4.29
N ARG A 123 3.90 8.26 3.28
CA ARG A 123 3.82 7.67 1.92
C ARG A 123 4.02 8.67 0.78
N GLY A 124 4.19 9.96 1.06
CA GLY A 124 4.60 10.93 0.06
C GLY A 124 6.03 10.66 -0.44
N PRO A 125 6.55 11.49 -1.35
CA PRO A 125 7.87 11.29 -1.95
C PRO A 125 9.01 11.15 -0.94
N GLN A 126 8.90 11.89 0.19
CA GLN A 126 9.83 11.87 1.32
C GLN A 126 9.26 11.15 2.57
N GLY A 127 8.16 10.40 2.40
CA GLY A 127 7.49 9.72 3.49
C GLY A 127 8.33 8.60 4.12
N ILE A 128 8.08 8.32 5.40
CA ILE A 128 8.85 7.36 6.19
C ILE A 128 8.91 5.97 5.53
N TRP A 129 7.78 5.46 5.02
CA TRP A 129 7.73 4.14 4.37
C TRP A 129 8.26 4.19 2.94
N THR A 130 8.11 5.31 2.25
CA THR A 130 8.66 5.52 0.89
C THR A 130 10.18 5.45 0.92
N LEU A 131 10.81 6.15 1.85
CA LEU A 131 12.27 6.13 2.05
C LEU A 131 12.75 4.76 2.55
N SER A 132 11.98 4.10 3.43
CA SER A 132 12.29 2.75 3.89
C SER A 132 12.36 1.74 2.75
N LYS A 133 11.41 1.76 1.83
CA LYS A 133 11.39 0.87 0.66
C LYS A 133 12.57 1.10 -0.28
N LYS A 134 13.11 2.33 -0.33
CA LYS A 134 14.27 2.70 -1.15
C LYS A 134 15.61 2.36 -0.49
N GLY A 135 15.61 1.75 0.70
CA GLY A 135 16.84 1.45 1.45
C GLY A 135 17.55 2.70 1.99
N ALA A 136 16.82 3.82 2.13
CA ALA A 136 17.38 5.11 2.53
C ALA A 136 17.36 5.35 4.06
N HIS A 137 16.95 4.36 4.88
CA HIS A 137 17.06 4.45 6.34
C HIS A 137 18.44 4.00 6.83
N ASN A 138 19.46 4.80 6.52
CA ASN A 138 20.85 4.50 6.91
C ASN A 138 21.45 5.49 7.94
N ALA A 139 20.62 6.36 8.53
CA ALA A 139 21.03 7.15 9.71
C ALA A 139 20.73 6.34 10.98
N SER A 140 21.63 6.36 11.97
CA SER A 140 21.43 5.65 13.24
C SER A 140 20.06 5.99 13.82
N SER A 141 19.27 4.94 14.10
CA SER A 141 17.86 5.06 14.48
C SER A 141 17.64 5.98 15.69
N ALA A 142 18.61 6.09 16.58
CA ALA A 142 18.55 6.93 17.78
C ALA A 142 18.56 8.43 17.47
N ALA A 143 19.51 8.95 16.67
CA ALA A 143 19.60 10.38 16.38
C ALA A 143 18.41 10.89 15.56
N LYS A 144 17.87 10.04 14.68
CA LYS A 144 16.67 10.34 13.88
C LYS A 144 15.40 10.26 14.74
N ALA A 145 15.32 9.33 15.69
CA ALA A 145 14.22 9.25 16.64
C ALA A 145 14.20 10.46 17.59
N ASP A 146 15.37 10.90 18.07
CA ASP A 146 15.49 12.10 18.91
C ASP A 146 15.10 13.37 18.15
N MET A 147 15.60 13.55 16.92
CA MET A 147 15.23 14.70 16.08
C MET A 147 13.73 14.70 15.75
N MET A 148 13.17 13.53 15.45
CA MET A 148 11.74 13.39 15.18
C MET A 148 10.91 13.61 16.44
N GLY A 149 11.37 13.12 17.60
CA GLY A 149 10.75 13.37 18.90
C GLY A 149 10.73 14.85 19.27
N MET A 150 11.84 15.57 19.07
CA MET A 150 11.89 17.03 19.24
C MET A 150 10.96 17.76 18.27
N ALA A 151 10.91 17.34 17.01
CA ALA A 151 10.00 17.90 16.03
C ALA A 151 8.52 17.76 16.44
N PHE A 152 8.12 16.63 17.06
CA PHE A 152 6.76 16.49 17.59
C PHE A 152 6.48 17.43 18.76
N VAL A 153 7.45 17.66 19.65
CA VAL A 153 7.27 18.54 20.82
C VAL A 153 7.12 19.99 20.38
N GLU A 154 7.94 20.46 19.45
CA GLU A 154 7.95 21.86 19.01
C GLU A 154 6.90 22.19 17.93
N ALA A 155 6.39 21.18 17.22
CA ALA A 155 5.41 21.38 16.15
C ALA A 155 4.15 22.12 16.64
N GLN A 156 3.74 23.10 15.85
CA GLN A 156 2.52 23.88 16.09
C GLN A 156 1.40 23.44 15.15
N PRO A 157 0.12 23.58 15.55
CA PRO A 157 -1.00 23.36 14.66
C PRO A 157 -0.85 24.15 13.34
N THR A 158 -1.04 23.47 12.21
CA THR A 158 -0.95 24.11 10.88
C THR A 158 -2.22 24.93 10.58
N PRO A 159 -2.21 25.80 9.55
CA PRO A 159 -3.43 26.50 9.12
C PRO A 159 -4.62 25.57 8.86
N THR A 160 -4.37 24.34 8.41
CA THR A 160 -5.42 23.32 8.26
C THR A 160 -6.01 22.89 9.60
N HIS A 161 -5.18 22.67 10.62
CA HIS A 161 -5.66 22.35 11.98
C HIS A 161 -6.52 23.50 12.53
N MET A 162 -6.01 24.73 12.43
CA MET A 162 -6.72 25.93 12.91
C MET A 162 -8.02 26.19 12.14
N GLY A 163 -8.01 25.96 10.82
CA GLY A 163 -9.20 26.05 9.98
C GLY A 163 -10.27 25.03 10.37
N LEU A 164 -9.88 23.78 10.64
CA LEU A 164 -10.82 22.74 11.10
C LEU A 164 -11.36 23.03 12.50
N ALA A 165 -10.53 23.56 13.40
CA ALA A 165 -10.97 24.02 14.71
C ALA A 165 -12.03 25.12 14.58
N ALA A 166 -11.79 26.12 13.73
CA ALA A 166 -12.73 27.21 13.47
C ALA A 166 -14.04 26.73 12.82
N LEU A 167 -13.97 25.82 11.85
CA LEU A 167 -15.16 25.24 11.20
C LEU A 167 -15.98 24.39 12.19
N THR A 168 -15.33 23.66 13.09
CA THR A 168 -15.97 22.86 14.13
C THR A 168 -16.64 23.76 15.17
N ALA A 169 -15.95 24.82 15.62
CA ALA A 169 -16.51 25.80 16.54
C ALA A 169 -17.75 26.53 15.97
N ARG A 170 -17.82 26.68 14.64
CA ARG A 170 -18.97 27.27 13.93
C ARG A 170 -20.07 26.24 13.61
N GLY A 171 -19.89 24.97 13.96
CA GLY A 171 -20.85 23.90 13.67
C GLY A 171 -20.93 23.49 12.19
N LEU A 172 -20.03 23.99 11.34
CA LEU A 172 -19.97 23.64 9.91
C LEU A 172 -19.32 22.26 9.69
N VAL A 173 -18.40 21.88 10.57
CA VAL A 173 -17.85 20.52 10.65
C VAL A 173 -18.34 19.91 11.96
N LYS A 174 -18.97 18.73 11.88
CA LYS A 174 -19.53 18.06 13.05
C LYS A 174 -18.48 17.26 13.82
N SER A 175 -17.53 16.68 13.10
CA SER A 175 -16.48 15.86 13.69
C SER A 175 -15.24 15.81 12.79
N VAL A 176 -14.08 15.66 13.41
CA VAL A 176 -12.80 15.38 12.76
C VAL A 176 -12.35 14.00 13.22
N VAL A 177 -12.13 13.09 12.27
CA VAL A 177 -11.59 11.76 12.51
C VAL A 177 -10.15 11.73 12.01
N SER A 178 -9.19 11.60 12.91
CA SER A 178 -7.77 11.64 12.57
C SER A 178 -7.12 10.27 12.68
N GLN A 179 -6.25 9.96 11.71
CA GLN A 179 -5.30 8.86 11.80
C GLN A 179 -3.96 9.30 12.42
N ASN A 180 -3.79 10.60 12.67
CA ASN A 180 -2.53 11.15 13.16
C ASN A 180 -2.34 10.85 14.64
N VAL A 181 -1.08 10.57 15.01
CA VAL A 181 -0.62 10.40 16.38
C VAL A 181 0.22 11.58 16.87
N ASP A 182 0.25 12.68 16.11
CA ASP A 182 1.02 13.90 16.39
C ASP A 182 0.44 14.78 17.52
N GLY A 183 -0.84 14.60 17.82
CA GLY A 183 -1.57 15.37 18.83
C GLY A 183 -1.91 16.81 18.43
N LEU A 184 -1.61 17.25 17.20
CA LEU A 184 -1.76 18.66 16.81
C LEU A 184 -3.22 19.14 16.80
N HIS A 185 -4.18 18.25 16.57
CA HIS A 185 -5.63 18.57 16.68
C HIS A 185 -6.08 18.94 18.10
N LEU A 186 -5.32 18.55 19.12
CA LEU A 186 -5.67 18.76 20.53
C LEU A 186 -4.89 19.92 21.16
N ARG A 187 -3.92 20.50 20.44
CA ARG A 187 -3.13 21.63 20.91
C ARG A 187 -3.88 22.95 20.68
N PRO A 188 -3.70 23.93 21.58
CA PRO A 188 -4.37 25.23 21.50
C PRO A 188 -3.91 26.08 20.32
#